data_AF-A0A4R9II75-F1
#
_entry.id   AF-A0A4R9II75-F1
#
_cell.length_a   1.000
_cell.length_b   1.000
_cell.length_c   1.000
_cell.angle_alpha   90.00
_cell.angle_beta   90.00
_cell.angle_gamma   90.00
#
_symmetry.space_group_name_H-M   'P 1'
#
loop_
_entity.id
_entity.type
_entity.pdbx_description
1 polymer ?
#
loop_
_entity_poly.entity_id
_entity_poly.type
_entity_poly.pdbx_seq_one_letter_code
_entity_poly.pdbx_strand_id
1 'polypeptide(L)'
;MKSLEFHKYQWKQKGYILLSLFTFLFGVNLFAEVKKENQVLDWDKDRKQFVHKNITFEDLGLKSKTNYILENFSIYSKLEQGPIPLEQVEGNLKLLTLGFQLRKIESRFKTIVRNAGIKDKITEFNPKVRIRVDAPFAYSPTDYYDSKVSLKNTALTIPPAESNGTWNSELWFAPKWDLPVFGTFAFERIIDTASCPDAIYHEYTHLVTGKYLGNNAIGRSLAEGISDYYAASLLDHPELYTHKTCEAVKRQLIVSAFRLDKEIGIYDANIESDFKKDFAFIPSLLWQYRALVGSELADVTIFQAIAKTSAGDRFFPEFINTLSDSLFTEVKKRNGEEQAKSLAMQLETKVWIPHGVYSNLSKNQSVFSVFPKSSIRLSNSDEKSNEFCGQKNELEFYWKEVNLEEPTLRFYWHCNSVKLPLIIQMDQTNPMNYLFSSNLHFLNGKLKFASQNADKVNPKLSAENQVLYLQMVNYVKDNYFYRKTMEKEVRLYLDGGNDASHIDTIRMEFAYLGNSKKRFRYTFPAVKDGFYGSGI
;
A
#
# COMPACT_ATOMS: atom_id res chain seq x y z
N MET A 1 -35.53 -31.29 -83.95
CA MET A 1 -35.48 -30.08 -83.10
C MET A 1 -36.42 -30.08 -81.88
N LYS A 2 -36.99 -31.22 -81.42
CA LYS A 2 -37.88 -31.26 -80.24
C LYS A 2 -37.25 -31.76 -78.92
N SER A 3 -35.99 -32.22 -78.90
CA SER A 3 -35.36 -32.77 -77.67
C SER A 3 -34.55 -31.76 -76.85
N LEU A 4 -34.14 -30.63 -77.45
CA LEU A 4 -33.30 -29.62 -76.78
C LEU A 4 -34.11 -28.64 -75.92
N GLU A 5 -35.37 -28.36 -76.25
CA GLU A 5 -36.23 -27.48 -75.44
C GLU A 5 -36.73 -28.15 -74.16
N PHE A 6 -36.99 -29.46 -74.19
CA PHE A 6 -37.48 -30.22 -73.03
C PHE A 6 -36.43 -30.34 -71.92
N HIS A 7 -35.14 -30.50 -72.27
CA HIS A 7 -34.05 -30.54 -71.30
C HIS A 7 -33.75 -29.18 -70.67
N LYS A 8 -33.90 -28.08 -71.43
CA LYS A 8 -33.71 -26.72 -70.89
C LYS A 8 -34.78 -26.34 -69.86
N TYR A 9 -36.01 -26.83 -70.04
CA TYR A 9 -37.12 -26.54 -69.13
C TYR A 9 -36.97 -27.29 -67.79
N GLN A 10 -36.61 -28.58 -67.81
CA GLN A 10 -36.35 -29.36 -66.59
C GLN A 10 -35.15 -28.87 -65.78
N TRP A 11 -34.10 -28.38 -66.44
CA TRP A 11 -32.94 -27.80 -65.74
C TRP A 11 -33.26 -26.48 -65.05
N LYS A 12 -34.05 -25.60 -65.70
CA LYS A 12 -34.53 -24.37 -65.05
C LYS A 12 -35.42 -24.68 -63.85
N GLN A 13 -36.31 -25.67 -63.96
CA GLN A 13 -37.21 -26.04 -62.87
C GLN A 13 -36.44 -26.66 -61.68
N LYS A 14 -35.44 -27.52 -61.94
CA LYS A 14 -34.53 -28.03 -60.90
C LYS A 14 -33.69 -26.92 -60.26
N GLY A 15 -33.21 -25.96 -61.05
CA GLY A 15 -32.48 -24.79 -60.56
C GLY A 15 -33.33 -23.90 -59.66
N TYR A 16 -34.60 -23.65 -60.03
CA TYR A 16 -35.54 -22.90 -59.18
C TYR A 16 -35.87 -23.66 -57.89
N ILE A 17 -36.07 -24.97 -57.93
CA ILE A 17 -36.33 -25.78 -56.73
C ILE A 17 -35.11 -25.76 -55.80
N LEU A 18 -33.89 -25.92 -56.33
CA LEU A 18 -32.65 -25.83 -55.56
C LEU A 18 -32.44 -24.43 -54.97
N LEU A 19 -32.70 -23.37 -55.73
CA LEU A 19 -32.61 -21.98 -55.26
C LEU A 19 -33.65 -21.69 -54.16
N SER A 20 -34.86 -22.24 -54.30
CA SER A 20 -35.96 -22.10 -53.34
C SER A 20 -35.67 -22.86 -52.04
N LEU A 21 -35.13 -24.08 -52.14
CA LEU A 21 -34.65 -24.85 -50.99
C LEU A 21 -33.48 -24.17 -50.29
N PHE A 22 -32.55 -23.59 -51.06
CA PHE A 22 -31.40 -22.86 -50.51
C PHE A 22 -31.84 -21.57 -49.80
N THR A 23 -32.76 -20.81 -50.38
CA THR A 23 -33.33 -19.60 -49.74
C THR A 23 -34.23 -19.94 -48.55
N PHE A 24 -34.94 -21.06 -48.56
CA PHE A 24 -35.71 -21.51 -47.40
C PHE A 24 -34.81 -22.02 -46.27
N LEU A 25 -33.77 -22.81 -46.56
CA LEU A 25 -32.81 -23.31 -45.55
C LEU A 25 -31.94 -22.18 -44.96
N PHE A 26 -31.55 -21.18 -45.76
CA PHE A 26 -30.86 -19.99 -45.25
C PHE A 26 -31.81 -19.03 -44.55
N GLY A 27 -33.03 -18.84 -45.07
CA GLY A 27 -34.04 -17.98 -44.46
C GLY A 27 -34.47 -18.49 -43.07
N VAL A 28 -34.69 -19.79 -42.93
CA VAL A 28 -35.08 -20.39 -41.63
C VAL A 28 -33.92 -20.38 -40.63
N ASN A 29 -32.66 -20.49 -41.07
CA ASN A 29 -31.49 -20.33 -40.19
C ASN A 29 -31.15 -18.87 -39.86
N LEU A 30 -31.60 -17.89 -40.65
CA LEU A 30 -31.42 -16.46 -40.35
C LEU A 30 -32.49 -15.91 -39.39
N PHE A 31 -33.64 -16.58 -39.26
CA PHE A 31 -34.74 -16.22 -38.36
C PHE A 31 -34.93 -17.18 -37.17
N ALA A 32 -34.09 -18.20 -37.04
CA ALA A 32 -33.92 -18.85 -35.76
C ALA A 32 -33.25 -17.83 -34.83
N GLU A 33 -34.04 -17.15 -34.00
CA GLU A 33 -33.56 -16.46 -32.81
C GLU A 33 -32.80 -17.51 -31.97
N VAL A 34 -31.50 -17.63 -32.22
CA VAL A 34 -30.61 -18.36 -31.34
C VAL A 34 -30.66 -17.57 -30.05
N LYS A 35 -31.47 -18.06 -29.11
CA LYS A 35 -31.61 -17.50 -27.76
C LYS A 35 -30.19 -17.35 -27.22
N LYS A 36 -29.69 -16.11 -27.19
CA LYS A 36 -28.32 -15.85 -26.74
C LYS A 36 -28.23 -16.31 -25.30
N GLU A 37 -27.35 -17.27 -25.03
CA GLU A 37 -27.17 -17.74 -23.66
C GLU A 37 -26.61 -16.60 -22.81
N ASN A 38 -27.34 -16.20 -21.78
CA ASN A 38 -26.89 -15.18 -20.84
C ASN A 38 -25.88 -15.82 -19.89
N GLN A 39 -24.62 -15.43 -20.05
CA GLN A 39 -23.50 -15.94 -19.24
C GLN A 39 -22.75 -14.80 -18.56
N VAL A 40 -22.17 -15.10 -17.40
CA VAL A 40 -21.23 -14.23 -16.68
C VAL A 40 -20.00 -15.00 -16.27
N LEU A 41 -18.91 -14.28 -16.03
CA LEU A 41 -17.78 -14.81 -15.29
C LEU A 41 -18.11 -14.78 -13.79
N ASP A 42 -18.09 -15.94 -13.11
CA ASP A 42 -18.21 -16.04 -11.65
C ASP A 42 -17.04 -16.85 -11.07
N TRP A 43 -16.64 -16.53 -9.84
CA TRP A 43 -15.44 -17.10 -9.22
C TRP A 43 -15.73 -18.52 -8.71
N ASP A 44 -15.02 -19.51 -9.24
CA ASP A 44 -15.04 -20.89 -8.75
C ASP A 44 -13.97 -21.08 -7.68
N LYS A 45 -14.40 -21.33 -6.44
CA LYS A 45 -13.50 -21.42 -5.28
C LYS A 45 -12.57 -22.63 -5.35
N ASP A 46 -13.03 -23.74 -5.91
CA ASP A 46 -12.28 -25.00 -5.94
C ASP A 46 -11.19 -24.95 -7.02
N ARG A 47 -11.52 -24.38 -8.18
CA ARG A 47 -10.60 -24.21 -9.31
C ARG A 47 -9.72 -22.97 -9.18
N LYS A 48 -10.08 -22.04 -8.28
CA LYS A 48 -9.42 -20.73 -8.09
C LYS A 48 -9.28 -19.97 -9.41
N GLN A 49 -10.36 -19.89 -10.17
CA GLN A 49 -10.45 -19.16 -11.43
C GLN A 49 -11.89 -18.76 -11.74
N PHE A 50 -12.06 -17.73 -12.58
CA PHE A 50 -13.36 -17.40 -13.14
C PHE A 50 -13.83 -18.46 -14.15
N VAL A 51 -15.11 -18.82 -14.07
CA VAL A 51 -15.76 -19.73 -14.99
C VAL A 51 -17.04 -19.11 -15.53
N HIS A 52 -17.45 -19.55 -16.72
CA HIS A 52 -18.71 -19.13 -17.33
C HIS A 52 -19.88 -19.77 -16.59
N LYS A 53 -20.83 -18.95 -16.16
CA LYS A 53 -22.02 -19.35 -15.43
C LYS A 53 -23.26 -18.76 -16.09
N ASN A 54 -24.23 -19.63 -16.38
CA ASN A 54 -25.51 -19.20 -16.93
C ASN A 54 -26.30 -18.41 -15.88
N ILE A 55 -26.91 -17.30 -16.31
CA ILE A 55 -27.74 -16.44 -15.47
C ILE A 55 -29.00 -16.00 -16.21
N THR A 56 -29.94 -15.46 -15.45
CA THR A 56 -31.13 -14.76 -15.94
C THR A 56 -31.01 -13.25 -15.65
N PHE A 57 -31.89 -12.43 -16.24
CA PHE A 57 -31.96 -11.02 -15.87
C PHE A 57 -32.47 -10.77 -14.44
N GLU A 58 -33.19 -11.73 -13.84
CA GLU A 58 -33.58 -11.66 -12.43
C GLU A 58 -32.33 -11.74 -11.52
N ASP A 59 -31.33 -12.54 -11.91
CA ASP A 59 -30.04 -12.63 -11.22
C ASP A 59 -29.22 -11.34 -11.29
N LEU A 60 -29.57 -10.38 -12.16
CA LEU A 60 -28.98 -9.04 -12.21
C LEU A 60 -29.72 -8.03 -11.34
N GLY A 61 -30.89 -8.33 -10.79
CA GLY A 61 -31.60 -7.42 -9.86
C GLY A 61 -31.88 -6.03 -10.45
N LEU A 62 -32.26 -6.01 -11.74
CA LEU A 62 -32.52 -4.80 -12.50
C LEU A 62 -33.64 -3.95 -11.86
N LYS A 63 -33.48 -2.63 -11.92
CA LYS A 63 -34.46 -1.62 -11.47
C LYS A 63 -35.21 -0.94 -12.61
N SER A 64 -34.88 -1.29 -13.84
CA SER A 64 -35.57 -0.84 -15.04
C SER A 64 -35.84 -2.04 -15.94
N LYS A 65 -36.99 -2.01 -16.62
CA LYS A 65 -37.38 -3.03 -17.61
C LYS A 65 -36.80 -2.76 -19.00
N THR A 66 -36.23 -1.59 -19.23
CA THR A 66 -35.78 -1.15 -20.56
C THR A 66 -34.31 -0.75 -20.61
N ASN A 67 -33.75 -0.30 -19.48
CA ASN A 67 -32.40 0.25 -19.41
C ASN A 67 -31.56 -0.46 -18.33
N TYR A 68 -30.24 -0.47 -18.49
CA TYR A 68 -29.32 -1.18 -17.60
C TYR A 68 -29.07 -0.41 -16.29
N ILE A 69 -30.04 -0.51 -15.40
CA ILE A 69 -30.07 0.19 -14.12
C ILE A 69 -30.16 -0.84 -12.99
N LEU A 70 -29.25 -0.75 -12.02
CA LEU A 70 -29.19 -1.57 -10.81
C LEU A 70 -29.65 -0.74 -9.59
N GLU A 71 -29.59 -1.32 -8.37
CA GLU A 71 -29.97 -0.62 -7.13
C GLU A 71 -29.23 0.72 -6.95
N ASN A 72 -27.91 0.73 -7.07
CA ASN A 72 -27.09 1.93 -6.87
C ASN A 72 -26.31 2.38 -8.11
N PHE A 73 -26.46 1.67 -9.24
CA PHE A 73 -25.67 1.92 -10.45
C PHE A 73 -26.57 2.19 -11.65
N SER A 74 -26.11 3.06 -12.53
CA SER A 74 -26.69 3.29 -13.85
C SER A 74 -25.57 3.15 -14.88
N ILE A 75 -25.70 2.23 -15.84
CA ILE A 75 -24.59 1.81 -16.72
C ILE A 75 -24.79 2.42 -18.10
N TYR A 76 -23.78 3.14 -18.59
CA TYR A 76 -23.78 3.94 -19.82
C TYR A 76 -22.72 3.42 -20.79
N SER A 77 -23.03 3.50 -22.08
CA SER A 77 -22.06 3.32 -23.16
C SER A 77 -21.33 4.64 -23.41
N LYS A 78 -20.00 4.61 -23.42
CA LYS A 78 -19.13 5.75 -23.75
C LYS A 78 -19.54 7.01 -22.98
N LEU A 79 -19.79 8.09 -23.72
CA LEU A 79 -20.24 9.39 -23.22
C LEU A 79 -21.74 9.64 -23.49
N GLU A 80 -22.53 8.58 -23.71
CA GLU A 80 -23.96 8.71 -23.94
C GLU A 80 -24.69 9.31 -22.71
N GLN A 81 -25.83 9.95 -22.99
CA GLN A 81 -26.66 10.64 -21.98
C GLN A 81 -27.62 9.69 -21.26
N GLY A 82 -27.94 8.54 -21.87
CA GLY A 82 -28.86 7.54 -21.34
C GLY A 82 -28.16 6.22 -20.99
N PRO A 83 -28.70 5.42 -20.05
CA PRO A 83 -28.14 4.11 -19.74
C PRO A 83 -28.35 3.14 -20.92
N ILE A 84 -27.55 2.09 -20.99
CA ILE A 84 -27.56 1.10 -22.07
C ILE A 84 -28.93 0.39 -22.12
N PRO A 85 -29.60 0.27 -23.28
CA PRO A 85 -30.83 -0.52 -23.42
C PRO A 85 -30.59 -2.01 -23.13
N LEU A 86 -31.52 -2.69 -22.43
CA LEU A 86 -31.35 -4.10 -22.05
C LEU A 86 -31.21 -5.05 -23.26
N GLU A 87 -31.77 -4.69 -24.40
CA GLU A 87 -31.59 -5.40 -25.68
C GLU A 87 -30.11 -5.53 -26.09
N GLN A 88 -29.27 -4.54 -25.71
CA GLN A 88 -27.83 -4.56 -25.95
C GLN A 88 -27.05 -5.33 -24.87
N VAL A 89 -27.68 -5.57 -23.72
CA VAL A 89 -27.10 -6.33 -22.60
C VAL A 89 -27.32 -7.83 -22.79
N GLU A 90 -28.42 -8.23 -23.43
CA GLU A 90 -28.75 -9.63 -23.65
C GLU A 90 -27.68 -10.36 -24.48
N GLY A 91 -27.16 -11.46 -23.93
CA GLY A 91 -26.07 -12.24 -24.51
C GLY A 91 -24.70 -11.55 -24.49
N ASN A 92 -24.57 -10.35 -23.90
CA ASN A 92 -23.31 -9.62 -23.85
C ASN A 92 -22.54 -9.97 -22.56
N LEU A 93 -21.62 -10.93 -22.66
CA LEU A 93 -20.81 -11.43 -21.52
C LEU A 93 -20.16 -10.30 -20.70
N LYS A 94 -19.58 -9.28 -21.36
CA LYS A 94 -18.92 -8.14 -20.69
C LYS A 94 -19.92 -7.38 -19.82
N LEU A 95 -21.04 -6.96 -20.42
CA LEU A 95 -22.04 -6.15 -19.72
C LEU A 95 -22.70 -6.95 -18.59
N LEU A 96 -23.11 -8.20 -18.88
CA LEU A 96 -23.70 -9.10 -17.89
C LEU A 96 -22.75 -9.32 -16.71
N THR A 97 -21.46 -9.59 -16.98
CA THR A 97 -20.43 -9.79 -15.95
C THR A 97 -20.25 -8.52 -15.12
N LEU A 98 -20.16 -7.34 -15.75
CA LEU A 98 -20.01 -6.06 -15.05
C LEU A 98 -21.11 -5.85 -14.02
N GLY A 99 -22.38 -5.93 -14.42
CA GLY A 99 -23.49 -5.70 -13.46
C GLY A 99 -23.61 -6.80 -12.41
N PHE A 100 -23.35 -8.06 -12.78
CA PHE A 100 -23.34 -9.16 -11.82
C PHE A 100 -22.26 -8.97 -10.74
N GLN A 101 -21.05 -8.59 -11.15
CA GLN A 101 -19.92 -8.40 -10.24
C GLN A 101 -20.03 -7.14 -9.39
N LEU A 102 -20.57 -6.04 -9.94
CA LEU A 102 -20.90 -4.83 -9.17
C LEU A 102 -21.87 -5.12 -8.02
N ARG A 103 -22.87 -5.99 -8.24
CA ARG A 103 -23.78 -6.41 -7.16
C ARG A 103 -23.08 -7.25 -6.09
N LYS A 104 -22.20 -8.16 -6.51
CA LYS A 104 -21.47 -9.05 -5.60
C LYS A 104 -20.55 -8.27 -4.67
N ILE A 105 -19.75 -7.35 -5.22
CA ILE A 105 -18.85 -6.49 -4.43
C ILE A 105 -19.64 -5.52 -3.53
N GLU A 106 -20.74 -4.94 -4.02
CA GLU A 106 -21.61 -4.09 -3.21
C GLU A 106 -22.19 -4.85 -2.01
N SER A 107 -22.69 -6.08 -2.21
CA SER A 107 -23.21 -6.92 -1.14
C SER A 107 -22.14 -7.26 -0.10
N ARG A 108 -20.91 -7.51 -0.56
CA ARG A 108 -19.76 -7.73 0.33
C ARG A 108 -19.48 -6.49 1.18
N PHE A 109 -19.35 -5.31 0.57
CA PHE A 109 -19.10 -4.08 1.32
C PHE A 109 -20.24 -3.71 2.26
N LYS A 110 -21.51 -3.91 1.89
CA LYS A 110 -22.64 -3.74 2.82
C LYS A 110 -22.47 -4.58 4.09
N THR A 111 -21.95 -5.80 3.95
CA THR A 111 -21.65 -6.69 5.08
C THR A 111 -20.46 -6.17 5.90
N ILE A 112 -19.37 -5.76 5.25
CA ILE A 112 -18.17 -5.23 5.91
C ILE A 112 -18.52 -3.97 6.71
N VAL A 113 -19.20 -3.00 6.11
CA VAL A 113 -19.61 -1.73 6.73
C VAL A 113 -20.49 -1.96 7.94
N ARG A 114 -21.49 -2.84 7.81
CA ARG A 114 -22.37 -3.22 8.90
C ARG A 114 -21.59 -3.84 10.06
N ASN A 115 -20.70 -4.79 9.76
CA ASN A 115 -19.90 -5.48 10.77
C ASN A 115 -18.84 -4.56 11.41
N ALA A 116 -18.36 -3.55 10.68
CA ALA A 116 -17.47 -2.52 11.18
C ALA A 116 -18.18 -1.52 12.13
N GLY A 117 -19.51 -1.57 12.23
CA GLY A 117 -20.29 -0.68 13.08
C GLY A 117 -20.35 0.76 12.57
N ILE A 118 -20.04 0.97 11.29
CA ILE A 118 -20.07 2.30 10.67
C ILE A 118 -21.52 2.63 10.29
N LYS A 119 -22.04 3.72 10.87
CA LYS A 119 -23.43 4.17 10.63
C LYS A 119 -23.61 4.94 9.33
N ASP A 120 -22.51 5.34 8.70
CA ASP A 120 -22.54 6.05 7.43
C ASP A 120 -23.09 5.16 6.31
N LYS A 121 -23.96 5.75 5.49
CA LYS A 121 -24.58 5.11 4.32
C LYS A 121 -23.65 5.06 3.11
N ILE A 122 -22.42 4.58 3.28
CA ILE A 122 -21.36 4.68 2.26
C ILE A 122 -21.59 3.79 1.03
N THR A 123 -22.46 2.81 1.16
CA THR A 123 -22.88 1.91 0.08
C THR A 123 -24.25 2.28 -0.48
N GLU A 124 -24.87 3.37 -0.01
CA GLU A 124 -26.11 3.91 -0.57
C GLU A 124 -25.77 5.14 -1.40
N PHE A 125 -25.85 5.00 -2.72
CA PHE A 125 -25.47 6.07 -3.64
C PHE A 125 -26.73 6.75 -4.15
N ASN A 126 -26.97 7.98 -3.67
CA ASN A 126 -28.05 8.83 -4.14
C ASN A 126 -27.52 10.23 -4.51
N PRO A 127 -27.45 10.60 -5.80
CA PRO A 127 -27.91 9.83 -6.97
C PRO A 127 -27.08 8.55 -7.24
N LYS A 128 -27.63 7.63 -8.05
CA LYS A 128 -26.94 6.39 -8.47
C LYS A 128 -25.60 6.73 -9.14
N VAL A 129 -24.59 5.90 -8.89
CA VAL A 129 -23.27 6.02 -9.53
C VAL A 129 -23.40 5.74 -11.01
N ARG A 130 -22.80 6.60 -11.84
CA ARG A 130 -22.76 6.37 -13.29
C ARG A 130 -21.55 5.53 -13.64
N ILE A 131 -21.79 4.39 -14.28
CA ILE A 131 -20.72 3.52 -14.77
C ILE A 131 -20.61 3.73 -16.27
N ARG A 132 -19.45 4.16 -16.77
CA ARG A 132 -19.21 4.34 -18.20
C ARG A 132 -18.31 3.23 -18.71
N VAL A 133 -18.83 2.39 -19.60
CA VAL A 133 -18.01 1.43 -20.33
C VAL A 133 -17.55 2.03 -21.64
N ASP A 134 -16.36 1.63 -22.11
CA ASP A 134 -15.80 2.10 -23.38
C ASP A 134 -15.57 3.62 -23.43
N ALA A 135 -15.25 4.24 -22.28
CA ALA A 135 -14.96 5.67 -22.18
C ALA A 135 -13.54 5.98 -22.73
N PRO A 136 -13.40 6.70 -23.87
CA PRO A 136 -12.14 6.74 -24.62
C PRO A 136 -11.05 7.68 -24.07
N PHE A 137 -11.36 8.58 -23.12
CA PHE A 137 -10.43 9.60 -22.61
C PHE A 137 -10.41 9.64 -21.08
N ALA A 138 -9.28 10.02 -20.47
CA ALA A 138 -9.17 10.23 -19.03
C ALA A 138 -9.85 11.54 -18.58
N TYR A 139 -10.38 11.56 -17.36
CA TYR A 139 -10.93 12.76 -16.71
C TYR A 139 -9.83 13.77 -16.35
N SER A 140 -10.07 15.07 -16.59
CA SER A 140 -9.25 16.17 -16.07
C SER A 140 -10.01 16.86 -14.91
N PRO A 141 -9.41 17.03 -13.72
CA PRO A 141 -10.07 17.69 -12.59
C PRO A 141 -10.38 19.19 -12.81
N THR A 142 -9.75 19.84 -13.78
CA THR A 142 -9.91 21.28 -14.05
C THR A 142 -10.84 21.57 -15.22
N ASP A 143 -10.89 20.68 -16.21
CA ASP A 143 -11.77 20.80 -17.37
C ASP A 143 -12.61 19.53 -17.44
N TYR A 144 -13.92 19.68 -17.32
CA TYR A 144 -14.88 18.57 -17.30
C TYR A 144 -14.70 17.58 -18.49
N TYR A 145 -14.02 18.04 -19.56
CA TYR A 145 -13.43 17.24 -20.64
C TYR A 145 -12.21 18.00 -21.20
N ASP A 146 -11.03 17.40 -21.31
CA ASP A 146 -9.95 17.97 -22.14
C ASP A 146 -9.55 17.01 -23.27
N SER A 147 -10.07 17.30 -24.47
CA SER A 147 -9.69 16.60 -25.72
C SER A 147 -8.22 16.79 -26.11
N LYS A 148 -7.47 17.67 -25.42
CA LYS A 148 -6.04 17.93 -25.61
C LYS A 148 -5.16 17.16 -24.63
N VAL A 149 -5.72 16.54 -23.58
CA VAL A 149 -4.98 15.68 -22.66
C VAL A 149 -4.84 14.29 -23.27
N SER A 150 -3.62 13.95 -23.66
CA SER A 150 -3.24 12.66 -24.23
C SER A 150 -3.06 11.55 -23.19
N LEU A 151 -3.48 11.77 -21.93
CA LEU A 151 -3.44 10.74 -20.89
C LEU A 151 -4.54 9.71 -21.14
N LYS A 152 -4.09 8.50 -21.45
CA LYS A 152 -4.92 7.36 -21.84
C LYS A 152 -5.29 6.56 -20.59
N ASN A 153 -6.58 6.52 -20.25
CA ASN A 153 -7.14 5.84 -19.08
C ASN A 153 -7.17 4.30 -19.25
N THR A 154 -7.10 3.54 -18.16
CA THR A 154 -7.23 2.06 -18.12
C THR A 154 -8.48 1.64 -17.36
N ALA A 155 -8.68 2.24 -16.20
CA ALA A 155 -9.94 2.39 -15.49
C ALA A 155 -9.72 3.57 -14.52
N LEU A 156 -10.78 4.33 -14.24
CA LEU A 156 -10.71 5.45 -13.32
C LEU A 156 -11.98 5.50 -12.49
N THR A 157 -11.80 5.44 -11.18
CA THR A 157 -12.81 5.86 -10.23
C THR A 157 -12.71 7.35 -10.03
N ILE A 158 -13.83 8.07 -10.22
CA ILE A 158 -13.98 9.43 -9.73
C ILE A 158 -14.68 9.30 -8.38
N PRO A 159 -13.91 9.27 -7.26
CA PRO A 159 -14.51 9.21 -5.95
C PRO A 159 -15.30 10.51 -5.73
N PRO A 160 -16.33 10.47 -4.88
CA PRO A 160 -17.08 11.68 -4.56
C PRO A 160 -16.16 12.76 -4.01
N ALA A 161 -16.03 13.87 -4.75
CA ALA A 161 -15.27 15.04 -4.31
C ALA A 161 -16.16 15.93 -3.42
N GLU A 162 -15.67 16.27 -2.23
CA GLU A 162 -16.34 17.17 -1.28
C GLU A 162 -16.49 18.63 -1.76
N SER A 163 -15.97 18.99 -2.94
CA SER A 163 -15.72 20.40 -3.26
C SER A 163 -16.94 21.23 -3.67
N ASN A 164 -18.16 20.68 -3.85
CA ASN A 164 -19.33 21.51 -4.24
C ASN A 164 -20.72 20.96 -3.83
N GLY A 165 -20.82 20.15 -2.76
CA GLY A 165 -22.11 19.86 -2.11
C GLY A 165 -23.20 19.14 -2.92
N THR A 166 -22.91 18.62 -4.11
CA THR A 166 -23.82 17.79 -4.92
C THR A 166 -23.05 16.61 -5.51
N TRP A 167 -23.37 15.39 -5.08
CA TRP A 167 -22.58 14.18 -5.36
C TRP A 167 -22.91 13.63 -6.76
N ASN A 168 -21.93 13.56 -7.66
CA ASN A 168 -21.99 12.79 -8.91
C ASN A 168 -20.77 11.84 -8.96
N SER A 169 -20.87 10.65 -8.36
CA SER A 169 -19.83 9.63 -8.46
C SER A 169 -19.90 8.90 -9.80
N GLU A 170 -18.74 8.66 -10.43
CA GLU A 170 -18.66 7.89 -11.67
C GLU A 170 -17.51 6.88 -11.64
N LEU A 171 -17.70 5.71 -12.28
CA LEU A 171 -16.64 4.73 -12.59
C LEU A 171 -16.48 4.62 -14.10
N TRP A 172 -15.26 4.77 -14.60
CA TRP A 172 -14.98 4.78 -16.03
C TRP A 172 -14.07 3.61 -16.39
N PHE A 173 -14.53 2.76 -17.31
CA PHE A 173 -13.74 1.68 -17.88
C PHE A 173 -13.38 2.05 -19.32
N ALA A 174 -12.09 2.01 -19.64
CA ALA A 174 -11.60 2.33 -20.96
C ALA A 174 -11.98 1.25 -21.99
N PRO A 175 -12.14 1.60 -23.28
CA PRO A 175 -12.34 0.58 -24.32
C PRO A 175 -11.10 -0.27 -24.48
N LYS A 176 -11.27 -1.48 -25.02
CA LYS A 176 -10.15 -2.31 -25.44
C LYS A 176 -9.33 -1.61 -26.53
N TRP A 177 -8.01 -1.72 -26.44
CA TRP A 177 -7.06 -1.13 -27.39
C TRP A 177 -6.63 -2.16 -28.42
N ASP A 178 -6.88 -1.89 -29.70
CA ASP A 178 -6.62 -2.85 -30.78
C ASP A 178 -5.26 -2.67 -31.50
N LEU A 179 -4.43 -1.66 -31.16
CA LEU A 179 -3.16 -1.39 -31.86
C LEU A 179 -1.97 -1.13 -30.91
N PRO A 180 -0.81 -1.81 -31.10
CA PRO A 180 0.45 -1.42 -30.47
C PRO A 180 0.98 -0.15 -31.16
N VAL A 181 1.09 0.95 -30.42
CA VAL A 181 1.78 2.15 -30.92
C VAL A 181 3.29 1.89 -30.83
N PHE A 182 3.96 1.78 -31.97
CA PHE A 182 5.41 1.66 -32.03
C PHE A 182 6.08 2.93 -31.49
N GLY A 183 6.98 2.76 -30.51
CA GLY A 183 7.83 3.83 -30.00
C GLY A 183 7.33 4.49 -28.72
N THR A 184 7.46 3.76 -27.60
CA THR A 184 7.49 4.14 -26.16
C THR A 184 6.58 3.22 -25.35
N PHE A 185 7.15 2.18 -24.70
CA PHE A 185 6.57 1.37 -23.60
C PHE A 185 5.05 1.07 -23.61
N ALA A 186 4.39 0.97 -24.77
CA ALA A 186 2.94 0.76 -24.89
C ALA A 186 2.58 -0.75 -24.94
N PHE A 187 3.25 -1.57 -24.11
CA PHE A 187 2.94 -3.00 -23.97
C PHE A 187 1.97 -3.31 -22.81
N GLU A 188 1.59 -2.31 -22.00
CA GLU A 188 0.76 -2.49 -20.80
C GLU A 188 -0.76 -2.56 -21.03
N ARG A 189 -1.30 -2.20 -22.20
CA ARG A 189 -2.72 -1.76 -22.26
C ARG A 189 -3.49 -2.33 -23.45
N ILE A 190 -3.85 -3.62 -23.39
CA ILE A 190 -4.66 -4.37 -24.40
C ILE A 190 -5.92 -5.02 -23.75
N ILE A 191 -6.21 -4.72 -22.48
CA ILE A 191 -7.24 -5.42 -21.68
C ILE A 191 -8.48 -4.53 -21.52
N ASP A 192 -9.66 -5.12 -21.74
CA ASP A 192 -10.96 -4.50 -21.44
C ASP A 192 -11.28 -4.67 -19.95
N THR A 193 -11.00 -3.65 -19.14
CA THR A 193 -11.10 -3.72 -17.68
C THR A 193 -12.53 -3.91 -17.17
N ALA A 194 -13.55 -3.49 -17.95
CA ALA A 194 -14.96 -3.76 -17.64
C ALA A 194 -15.34 -5.25 -17.82
N SER A 195 -14.48 -6.05 -18.45
CA SER A 195 -14.64 -7.51 -18.54
C SER A 195 -13.84 -8.29 -17.48
N CYS A 196 -13.05 -7.59 -16.66
CA CYS A 196 -12.20 -8.17 -15.62
C CYS A 196 -12.85 -8.00 -14.23
N PRO A 197 -13.35 -9.07 -13.59
CA PRO A 197 -13.95 -8.95 -12.25
C PRO A 197 -13.01 -8.37 -11.19
N ASP A 198 -11.72 -8.72 -11.18
CA ASP A 198 -10.75 -8.17 -10.23
C ASP A 198 -10.58 -6.65 -10.38
N ALA A 199 -10.50 -6.14 -11.62
CA ALA A 199 -10.50 -4.70 -11.88
C ALA A 199 -11.82 -4.02 -11.45
N ILE A 200 -12.97 -4.66 -11.66
CA ILE A 200 -14.27 -4.13 -11.18
C ILE A 200 -14.27 -4.01 -9.65
N TYR A 201 -13.73 -4.99 -8.94
CA TYR A 201 -13.64 -4.96 -7.48
C TYR A 201 -12.68 -3.89 -6.96
N HIS A 202 -11.54 -3.74 -7.63
CA HIS A 202 -10.56 -2.69 -7.34
C HIS A 202 -11.21 -1.30 -7.48
N GLU A 203 -11.83 -0.99 -8.61
CA GLU A 203 -12.46 0.33 -8.85
C GLU A 203 -13.65 0.57 -7.91
N TYR A 204 -14.46 -0.45 -7.64
CA TYR A 204 -15.54 -0.32 -6.66
C TYR A 204 -15.01 -0.02 -5.25
N THR A 205 -13.84 -0.55 -4.89
CA THR A 205 -13.23 -0.26 -3.60
C THR A 205 -12.86 1.21 -3.48
N HIS A 206 -12.25 1.80 -4.52
CA HIS A 206 -11.97 3.25 -4.58
C HIS A 206 -13.23 4.10 -4.39
N LEU A 207 -14.38 3.67 -4.90
CA LEU A 207 -15.65 4.37 -4.74
C LEU A 207 -16.07 4.44 -3.26
N VAL A 208 -15.91 3.33 -2.53
CA VAL A 208 -16.31 3.22 -1.12
C VAL A 208 -15.30 3.89 -0.20
N THR A 209 -14.01 3.71 -0.45
CA THR A 209 -12.92 4.21 0.41
C THR A 209 -12.49 5.64 0.07
N GLY A 210 -12.79 6.12 -1.14
CA GLY A 210 -12.29 7.40 -1.66
C GLY A 210 -12.67 8.62 -0.83
N LYS A 211 -13.87 8.62 -0.21
CA LYS A 211 -14.27 9.71 0.71
C LYS A 211 -13.37 9.79 1.96
N TYR A 212 -12.76 8.67 2.36
CA TYR A 212 -11.89 8.57 3.52
C TYR A 212 -10.41 8.73 3.20
N LEU A 213 -9.99 8.52 1.95
CA LEU A 213 -8.57 8.51 1.53
C LEU A 213 -8.14 9.75 0.72
N GLY A 214 -9.10 10.48 0.12
CA GLY A 214 -8.85 11.73 -0.62
C GLY A 214 -7.82 11.62 -1.75
N ASN A 215 -7.32 12.76 -2.23
CA ASN A 215 -6.65 12.86 -3.54
C ASN A 215 -5.13 13.18 -3.53
N ASN A 216 -4.43 13.08 -2.40
CA ASN A 216 -2.97 13.34 -2.33
C ASN A 216 -2.14 12.11 -2.76
N ALA A 217 -0.87 12.29 -3.15
CA ALA A 217 -0.04 11.20 -3.69
C ALA A 217 0.17 10.03 -2.72
N ILE A 218 0.35 10.35 -1.43
CA ILE A 218 0.48 9.37 -0.33
C ILE A 218 -0.81 8.56 -0.20
N GLY A 219 -1.95 9.25 -0.19
CA GLY A 219 -3.28 8.67 -0.19
C GLY A 219 -3.56 7.84 -1.44
N ARG A 220 -2.94 8.14 -2.60
CA ARG A 220 -3.01 7.28 -3.78
C ARG A 220 -2.31 5.94 -3.54
N SER A 221 -1.07 5.92 -3.03
CA SER A 221 -0.38 4.64 -2.75
C SER A 221 -1.19 3.75 -1.81
N LEU A 222 -1.70 4.33 -0.72
CA LEU A 222 -2.54 3.62 0.25
C LEU A 222 -3.88 3.18 -0.37
N ALA A 223 -4.56 4.05 -1.12
CA ALA A 223 -5.85 3.74 -1.76
C ALA A 223 -5.73 2.59 -2.76
N GLU A 224 -4.71 2.61 -3.61
CA GLU A 224 -4.47 1.57 -4.60
C GLU A 224 -4.16 0.23 -3.92
N GLY A 225 -3.27 0.23 -2.92
CA GLY A 225 -2.97 -0.98 -2.15
C GLY A 225 -4.17 -1.55 -1.39
N ILE A 226 -5.06 -0.70 -0.87
CA ILE A 226 -6.33 -1.12 -0.27
C ILE A 226 -7.27 -1.72 -1.32
N SER A 227 -7.38 -1.09 -2.48
CA SER A 227 -8.23 -1.56 -3.59
C SER A 227 -7.78 -2.93 -4.11
N ASP A 228 -6.47 -3.14 -4.25
CA ASP A 228 -5.91 -4.46 -4.57
C ASP A 228 -6.16 -5.47 -3.45
N TYR A 229 -5.98 -5.10 -2.17
CA TYR A 229 -6.30 -5.98 -1.05
C TYR A 229 -7.76 -6.47 -1.10
N TYR A 230 -8.74 -5.56 -1.28
CA TYR A 230 -10.16 -5.95 -1.29
C TYR A 230 -10.55 -6.73 -2.54
N ALA A 231 -9.95 -6.43 -3.70
CA ALA A 231 -10.12 -7.25 -4.90
C ALA A 231 -9.67 -8.70 -4.64
N ALA A 232 -8.49 -8.89 -4.04
CA ALA A 232 -7.98 -10.20 -3.66
C ALA A 232 -8.82 -10.86 -2.55
N SER A 233 -9.27 -10.08 -1.56
CA SER A 233 -10.06 -10.59 -0.44
C SER A 233 -11.43 -11.10 -0.89
N LEU A 234 -12.07 -10.47 -1.87
CA LEU A 234 -13.35 -10.95 -2.42
C LEU A 234 -13.19 -12.30 -3.14
N LEU A 235 -12.04 -12.53 -3.77
CA LEU A 235 -11.69 -13.79 -4.41
C LEU A 235 -11.20 -14.86 -3.40
N ASP A 236 -10.79 -14.43 -2.21
CA ASP A 236 -10.01 -15.24 -1.27
C ASP A 236 -8.78 -15.85 -1.96
N HIS A 237 -8.12 -15.05 -2.81
CA HIS A 237 -6.98 -15.47 -3.63
C HIS A 237 -5.95 -14.35 -3.77
N PRO A 238 -4.65 -14.60 -3.50
CA PRO A 238 -3.62 -13.56 -3.46
C PRO A 238 -3.11 -13.11 -4.83
N GLU A 239 -3.48 -13.79 -5.92
CA GLU A 239 -3.02 -13.44 -7.27
C GLU A 239 -4.09 -12.57 -7.93
N LEU A 240 -3.71 -11.43 -8.52
CA LEU A 240 -4.60 -10.56 -9.28
C LEU A 240 -4.06 -10.34 -10.70
N TYR A 241 -4.93 -9.86 -11.59
CA TYR A 241 -4.59 -9.46 -12.95
C TYR A 241 -3.95 -10.59 -13.79
N THR A 242 -4.36 -11.83 -13.51
CA THR A 242 -3.91 -13.03 -14.23
C THR A 242 -5.03 -13.56 -15.12
N HIS A 243 -4.72 -14.48 -16.05
CA HIS A 243 -5.75 -15.18 -16.83
C HIS A 243 -6.81 -15.91 -15.98
N LYS A 244 -6.52 -16.23 -14.70
CA LYS A 244 -7.48 -16.84 -13.77
C LYS A 244 -8.47 -15.83 -13.20
N THR A 245 -8.01 -14.60 -12.97
CA THR A 245 -8.79 -13.52 -12.33
C THR A 245 -9.36 -12.53 -13.35
N CYS A 246 -8.81 -12.50 -14.57
CA CYS A 246 -9.39 -11.87 -15.74
C CYS A 246 -9.05 -12.65 -17.03
N GLU A 247 -10.07 -13.25 -17.65
CA GLU A 247 -9.93 -14.03 -18.90
C GLU A 247 -9.39 -13.21 -20.08
N ALA A 248 -9.63 -11.89 -20.11
CA ALA A 248 -9.15 -11.00 -21.17
C ALA A 248 -7.62 -10.84 -21.21
N VAL A 249 -6.90 -11.30 -20.18
CA VAL A 249 -5.43 -11.29 -20.11
C VAL A 249 -4.83 -12.41 -20.97
N LYS A 250 -4.53 -12.10 -22.24
CA LYS A 250 -4.10 -13.09 -23.27
C LYS A 250 -2.60 -13.47 -23.27
N ARG A 251 -1.72 -12.75 -22.56
CA ARG A 251 -0.28 -13.07 -22.48
C ARG A 251 0.22 -12.95 -21.04
N GLN A 252 0.72 -14.04 -20.48
CA GLN A 252 1.38 -14.14 -19.16
C GLN A 252 2.72 -13.38 -19.06
N LEU A 253 3.13 -12.63 -20.09
CA LEU A 253 4.51 -12.17 -20.23
C LEU A 253 4.94 -11.10 -19.21
N ILE A 254 4.03 -10.48 -18.44
CA ILE A 254 4.39 -9.35 -17.55
C ILE A 254 3.75 -9.41 -16.14
N VAL A 255 2.58 -10.06 -15.95
CA VAL A 255 1.81 -9.96 -14.69
C VAL A 255 1.94 -11.18 -13.76
N SER A 256 2.81 -12.14 -14.07
CA SER A 256 3.14 -13.27 -13.17
C SER A 256 3.77 -12.82 -11.83
N ALA A 257 4.06 -11.53 -11.69
CA ALA A 257 4.69 -10.94 -10.52
C ALA A 257 3.70 -10.50 -9.43
N PHE A 258 2.47 -10.05 -9.77
CA PHE A 258 1.57 -9.40 -8.81
C PHE A 258 0.82 -10.42 -7.94
N ARG A 259 1.45 -10.75 -6.82
CA ARG A 259 0.98 -11.72 -5.84
C ARG A 259 1.16 -11.15 -4.46
N LEU A 260 0.07 -11.08 -3.71
CA LEU A 260 0.04 -10.50 -2.37
C LEU A 260 0.66 -11.43 -1.33
N ASP A 261 0.94 -12.69 -1.67
CA ASP A 261 1.54 -13.69 -0.78
C ASP A 261 3.05 -13.88 -1.00
N LYS A 262 3.68 -13.01 -1.78
CA LYS A 262 5.14 -13.01 -1.96
C LYS A 262 5.86 -12.32 -0.81
N GLU A 263 7.14 -12.64 -0.65
CA GLU A 263 8.03 -11.91 0.23
C GLU A 263 8.08 -10.43 -0.16
N ILE A 264 7.98 -9.57 0.84
CA ILE A 264 8.08 -8.11 0.69
C ILE A 264 9.29 -7.58 1.43
N GLY A 265 9.81 -6.46 0.95
CA GLY A 265 10.98 -5.80 1.51
C GLY A 265 10.69 -5.08 2.81
N ILE A 266 11.51 -4.07 3.10
CA ILE A 266 11.35 -3.17 4.24
C ILE A 266 10.62 -1.92 3.75
N TYR A 267 9.76 -1.38 4.60
CA TYR A 267 9.08 -0.11 4.37
C TYR A 267 10.09 1.01 4.05
N ASP A 268 9.85 1.71 2.95
CA ASP A 268 10.56 2.91 2.55
C ASP A 268 9.51 4.03 2.39
N ALA A 269 9.72 5.17 3.06
CA ALA A 269 8.84 6.33 2.92
C ALA A 269 8.76 6.84 1.47
N ASN A 270 9.73 6.52 0.61
CA ASN A 270 9.66 6.82 -0.82
C ASN A 270 8.51 6.08 -1.53
N ILE A 271 8.03 4.94 -1.01
CA ILE A 271 6.86 4.21 -1.54
C ILE A 271 5.61 5.10 -1.53
N GLU A 272 5.53 6.03 -0.56
CA GLU A 272 4.40 6.96 -0.43
C GLU A 272 4.47 8.14 -1.40
N SER A 273 5.68 8.54 -1.82
CA SER A 273 5.89 9.66 -2.75
C SER A 273 6.02 9.23 -4.20
N ASP A 274 6.37 7.96 -4.45
CA ASP A 274 6.57 7.37 -5.76
C ASP A 274 5.92 5.98 -5.83
N PHE A 275 4.59 5.98 -5.88
CA PHE A 275 3.75 4.78 -5.99
C PHE A 275 4.23 3.78 -7.07
N LYS A 276 4.94 4.26 -8.10
CA LYS A 276 5.42 3.41 -9.18
C LYS A 276 6.59 2.50 -8.80
N LYS A 277 7.24 2.73 -7.66
CA LYS A 277 8.43 1.98 -7.24
C LYS A 277 8.11 0.66 -6.55
N ASP A 278 7.04 0.57 -5.77
CA ASP A 278 6.68 -0.65 -5.03
C ASP A 278 5.16 -0.80 -4.83
N PHE A 279 4.48 -1.22 -5.90
CA PHE A 279 3.03 -1.46 -5.90
C PHE A 279 2.61 -2.62 -5.00
N ALA A 280 3.52 -3.55 -4.66
CA ALA A 280 3.17 -4.78 -3.99
C ALA A 280 3.27 -4.69 -2.46
N PHE A 281 4.07 -3.76 -1.92
CA PHE A 281 4.34 -3.68 -0.48
C PHE A 281 3.07 -3.60 0.38
N ILE A 282 2.27 -2.55 0.21
CA ILE A 282 1.04 -2.31 1.00
C ILE A 282 0.05 -3.49 0.89
N PRO A 283 -0.40 -3.90 -0.30
CA PRO A 283 -1.41 -4.96 -0.42
C PRO A 283 -0.89 -6.32 0.10
N SER A 284 0.40 -6.62 -0.08
CA SER A 284 0.98 -7.87 0.44
C SER A 284 1.11 -7.86 1.97
N LEU A 285 1.50 -6.73 2.56
CA LEU A 285 1.55 -6.59 4.01
C LEU A 285 0.15 -6.76 4.62
N LEU A 286 -0.89 -6.19 3.99
CA LEU A 286 -2.29 -6.38 4.38
C LEU A 286 -2.76 -7.83 4.18
N TRP A 287 -2.22 -8.54 3.19
CA TRP A 287 -2.50 -9.96 2.99
C TRP A 287 -1.86 -10.84 4.06
N GLN A 288 -0.61 -10.57 4.46
CA GLN A 288 0.01 -11.24 5.60
C GLN A 288 -0.75 -10.97 6.90
N TYR A 289 -1.19 -9.72 7.11
CA TYR A 289 -2.10 -9.36 8.20
C TYR A 289 -3.37 -10.22 8.19
N ARG A 290 -4.03 -10.34 7.03
CA ARG A 290 -5.22 -11.17 6.83
C ARG A 290 -4.97 -12.65 7.10
N ALA A 291 -3.84 -13.18 6.65
CA ALA A 291 -3.48 -14.58 6.88
C ALA A 291 -3.31 -14.89 8.38
N LEU A 292 -2.87 -13.90 9.17
CA LEU A 292 -2.73 -14.03 10.62
C LEU A 292 -4.05 -13.87 11.37
N VAL A 293 -4.83 -12.81 11.08
CA VAL A 293 -6.03 -12.47 11.87
C VAL A 293 -7.32 -13.11 11.37
N GLY A 294 -7.31 -13.66 10.14
CA GLY A 294 -8.48 -14.22 9.47
C GLY A 294 -9.24 -13.21 8.62
N SER A 295 -9.91 -13.70 7.57
CA SER A 295 -10.53 -12.88 6.53
C SER A 295 -11.61 -11.92 7.00
N GLU A 296 -12.50 -12.36 7.91
CA GLU A 296 -13.58 -11.53 8.41
C GLU A 296 -13.07 -10.37 9.26
N LEU A 297 -12.18 -10.67 10.22
CA LEU A 297 -11.59 -9.64 11.07
C LEU A 297 -10.79 -8.66 10.22
N ALA A 298 -9.99 -9.16 9.28
CA ALA A 298 -9.13 -8.32 8.46
C ALA A 298 -9.91 -7.29 7.63
N ASP A 299 -10.94 -7.74 6.90
CA ASP A 299 -11.77 -6.85 6.10
C ASP A 299 -12.47 -5.80 6.97
N VAL A 300 -12.92 -6.19 8.17
CA VAL A 300 -13.60 -5.25 9.09
C VAL A 300 -12.63 -4.23 9.67
N THR A 301 -11.49 -4.65 10.17
CA THR A 301 -10.53 -3.77 10.87
C THR A 301 -9.77 -2.87 9.91
N ILE A 302 -9.44 -3.34 8.70
CA ILE A 302 -8.90 -2.50 7.62
C ILE A 302 -9.92 -1.42 7.27
N PHE A 303 -11.19 -1.79 7.11
CA PHE A 303 -12.23 -0.81 6.83
C PHE A 303 -12.41 0.21 7.97
N GLN A 304 -12.41 -0.24 9.22
CA GLN A 304 -12.44 0.64 10.39
C GLN A 304 -11.22 1.57 10.44
N ALA A 305 -10.04 1.09 10.08
CA ALA A 305 -8.83 1.90 10.05
C ALA A 305 -8.95 3.02 9.01
N ILE A 306 -9.35 2.69 7.77
CA ILE A 306 -9.61 3.65 6.70
C ILE A 306 -10.55 4.76 7.17
N ALA A 307 -11.66 4.38 7.81
CA ALA A 307 -12.68 5.33 8.23
C ALA A 307 -12.28 6.21 9.42
N LYS A 308 -11.29 5.78 10.24
CA LYS A 308 -10.82 6.50 11.43
C LYS A 308 -9.54 7.30 11.19
N THR A 309 -8.76 6.97 10.16
CA THR A 309 -7.55 7.73 9.80
C THR A 309 -7.94 9.10 9.28
N SER A 310 -7.38 10.15 9.88
CA SER A 310 -7.68 11.54 9.52
C SER A 310 -7.25 11.83 8.09
N ALA A 311 -7.91 12.80 7.43
CA ALA A 311 -7.61 13.11 6.04
C ALA A 311 -6.23 13.75 5.81
N GLY A 312 -5.71 14.44 6.83
CA GLY A 312 -4.42 15.14 6.79
C GLY A 312 -3.23 14.26 7.16
N ASP A 313 -3.46 13.18 7.92
CA ASP A 313 -2.41 12.32 8.49
C ASP A 313 -2.33 10.95 7.81
N ARG A 314 -2.69 10.87 6.52
CA ARG A 314 -2.83 9.61 5.75
C ARG A 314 -1.51 8.98 5.32
N PHE A 315 -0.50 9.05 6.17
CA PHE A 315 0.73 8.28 5.98
C PHE A 315 0.49 6.83 6.40
N PHE A 316 1.23 5.92 5.79
CA PHE A 316 1.12 4.49 6.01
C PHE A 316 1.33 4.09 7.48
N PRO A 317 2.29 4.66 8.24
CA PRO A 317 2.46 4.35 9.67
C PRO A 317 1.23 4.69 10.53
N GLU A 318 0.56 5.80 10.25
CA GLU A 318 -0.64 6.28 10.94
C GLU A 318 -1.83 5.38 10.65
N PHE A 319 -1.97 4.93 9.40
CA PHE A 319 -2.93 3.90 9.05
C PHE A 319 -2.66 2.60 9.82
N ILE A 320 -1.40 2.16 9.93
CA ILE A 320 -1.03 0.95 10.68
C ILE A 320 -1.32 1.08 12.18
N ASN A 321 -1.09 2.26 12.78
CA ASN A 321 -1.52 2.54 14.15
C ASN A 321 -3.02 2.35 14.31
N THR A 322 -3.80 2.97 13.42
CA THR A 322 -5.27 2.90 13.45
C THR A 322 -5.77 1.47 13.22
N LEU A 323 -5.07 0.69 12.39
CA LEU A 323 -5.34 -0.73 12.14
C LEU A 323 -5.05 -1.60 13.36
N SER A 324 -3.90 -1.38 14.02
CA SER A 324 -3.52 -2.09 15.25
C SER A 324 -4.54 -1.81 16.37
N ASP A 325 -4.93 -0.55 16.56
CA ASP A 325 -5.94 -0.15 17.54
C ASP A 325 -7.34 -0.72 17.23
N SER A 326 -7.72 -0.73 15.95
CA SER A 326 -9.01 -1.29 15.51
C SER A 326 -9.05 -2.81 15.71
N LEU A 327 -7.98 -3.53 15.39
CA LEU A 327 -7.86 -4.96 15.67
C LEU A 327 -7.97 -5.24 17.17
N PHE A 328 -7.17 -4.55 17.99
CA PHE A 328 -7.17 -4.75 19.43
C PHE A 328 -8.59 -4.53 20.00
N THR A 329 -9.26 -3.47 19.57
CA THR A 329 -10.62 -3.15 20.01
C THR A 329 -11.62 -4.24 19.62
N GLU A 330 -11.59 -4.72 18.38
CA GLU A 330 -12.52 -5.76 17.92
C GLU A 330 -12.28 -7.12 18.57
N VAL A 331 -11.01 -7.52 18.72
CA VAL A 331 -10.66 -8.78 19.39
C VAL A 331 -10.99 -8.71 20.88
N LYS A 332 -10.73 -7.57 21.53
CA LYS A 332 -11.10 -7.36 22.94
C LYS A 332 -12.59 -7.52 23.17
N LYS A 333 -13.43 -7.00 22.26
CA LYS A 333 -14.90 -7.16 22.32
C LYS A 333 -15.33 -8.62 22.17
N ARG A 334 -14.69 -9.37 21.26
CA ARG A 334 -15.10 -10.75 20.91
C ARG A 334 -14.53 -11.82 21.82
N ASN A 335 -13.30 -11.65 22.28
CA ASN A 335 -12.48 -12.69 22.91
C ASN A 335 -11.81 -12.25 24.22
N GLY A 336 -11.98 -11.00 24.65
CA GLY A 336 -11.37 -10.47 25.86
C GLY A 336 -9.98 -9.86 25.64
N GLU A 337 -9.49 -9.18 26.67
CA GLU A 337 -8.30 -8.34 26.58
C GLU A 337 -7.00 -9.12 26.38
N GLU A 338 -6.83 -10.26 27.07
CA GLU A 338 -5.61 -11.06 26.99
C GLU A 338 -5.40 -11.64 25.59
N GLN A 339 -6.48 -12.14 24.95
CA GLN A 339 -6.41 -12.59 23.56
C GLN A 339 -6.08 -11.44 22.61
N ALA A 340 -6.62 -10.24 22.86
CA ALA A 340 -6.34 -9.06 22.06
C ALA A 340 -4.86 -8.64 22.16
N LYS A 341 -4.29 -8.63 23.37
CA LYS A 341 -2.86 -8.37 23.60
C LYS A 341 -1.97 -9.40 22.88
N SER A 342 -2.28 -10.69 23.05
CA SER A 342 -1.52 -11.78 22.44
C SER A 342 -1.54 -11.68 20.91
N LEU A 343 -2.72 -11.48 20.31
CA LEU A 343 -2.83 -11.38 18.86
C LEU A 343 -2.15 -10.11 18.31
N ALA A 344 -2.30 -8.97 19.00
CA ALA A 344 -1.60 -7.75 18.62
C ALA A 344 -0.08 -7.97 18.65
N MET A 345 0.47 -8.57 19.70
CA MET A 345 1.89 -8.89 19.80
C MET A 345 2.38 -9.83 18.68
N GLN A 346 1.60 -10.87 18.37
CA GLN A 346 1.93 -11.77 17.26
C GLN A 346 1.94 -11.04 15.92
N LEU A 347 1.03 -10.09 15.74
CA LEU A 347 0.96 -9.29 14.53
C LEU A 347 2.16 -8.34 14.39
N GLU A 348 2.49 -7.63 15.46
CA GLU A 348 3.67 -6.76 15.52
C GLU A 348 4.94 -7.54 15.13
N THR A 349 5.14 -8.70 15.74
CA THR A 349 6.37 -9.51 15.58
C THR A 349 6.46 -10.28 14.26
N LYS A 350 5.33 -10.72 13.69
CA LYS A 350 5.33 -11.55 12.47
C LYS A 350 5.06 -10.78 11.19
N VAL A 351 4.41 -9.62 11.27
CA VAL A 351 3.97 -8.87 10.09
C VAL A 351 4.58 -7.47 10.06
N TRP A 352 4.41 -6.66 11.10
CA TRP A 352 4.81 -5.25 11.00
C TRP A 352 6.33 -5.03 11.10
N ILE A 353 6.94 -5.48 12.19
CA ILE A 353 8.34 -5.16 12.50
C ILE A 353 9.32 -5.79 11.50
N PRO A 354 9.17 -7.04 11.03
CA PRO A 354 10.06 -7.61 10.01
C PRO A 354 10.17 -6.75 8.75
N HIS A 355 9.13 -5.97 8.46
CA HIS A 355 9.05 -5.08 7.30
C HIS A 355 9.29 -3.61 7.67
N GLY A 356 9.89 -3.32 8.83
CA GLY A 356 10.26 -1.96 9.26
C GLY A 356 9.07 -1.05 9.59
N VAL A 357 7.90 -1.63 9.84
CA VAL A 357 6.69 -0.89 10.21
C VAL A 357 6.46 -1.02 11.71
N TYR A 358 6.23 0.10 12.39
CA TYR A 358 6.09 0.12 13.85
C TYR A 358 4.79 0.82 14.25
N SER A 359 3.85 0.06 14.80
CA SER A 359 2.70 0.66 15.47
C SER A 359 3.09 1.28 16.81
N ASN A 360 2.19 2.04 17.43
CA ASN A 360 2.35 2.59 18.78
C ASN A 360 2.67 1.50 19.81
N LEU A 361 2.12 0.29 19.63
CA LEU A 361 2.42 -0.85 20.48
C LEU A 361 3.90 -1.25 20.35
N SER A 362 4.41 -1.43 19.12
CA SER A 362 5.81 -1.72 18.85
C SER A 362 6.76 -0.59 19.28
N LYS A 363 6.35 0.67 19.09
CA LYS A 363 7.14 1.84 19.51
C LYS A 363 7.39 1.82 21.02
N ASN A 364 6.39 1.44 21.81
CA ASN A 364 6.53 1.32 23.26
C ASN A 364 7.45 0.15 23.68
N GLN A 365 7.52 -0.90 22.87
CA GLN A 365 8.39 -2.07 23.08
C GLN A 365 9.78 -1.91 22.45
N SER A 366 10.04 -0.77 21.83
CA SER A 366 11.34 -0.46 21.24
C SER A 366 12.30 0.11 22.28
N VAL A 367 13.59 -0.14 22.07
CA VAL A 367 14.71 0.47 22.82
C VAL A 367 14.67 2.00 22.86
N PHE A 368 14.06 2.64 21.86
CA PHE A 368 13.92 4.10 21.80
C PHE A 368 12.92 4.65 22.84
N SER A 369 12.01 3.81 23.36
CA SER A 369 11.02 4.24 24.35
C SER A 369 11.65 4.59 25.70
N VAL A 370 12.79 3.99 26.03
CA VAL A 370 13.52 4.20 27.31
C VAL A 370 14.61 5.27 27.21
N PHE A 371 14.97 5.71 26.00
CA PHE A 371 16.00 6.74 25.80
C PHE A 371 15.61 8.09 26.43
N PRO A 372 16.60 8.87 26.92
CA PRO A 372 16.37 10.22 27.44
C PRO A 372 15.53 11.08 26.49
N LYS A 373 14.62 11.89 27.03
CA LYS A 373 13.79 12.82 26.23
C LYS A 373 14.28 14.27 26.33
N SER A 374 15.51 14.46 26.80
CA SER A 374 16.16 15.74 27.02
C SER A 374 17.56 15.76 26.42
N SER A 375 18.17 16.95 26.37
CA SER A 375 19.60 17.07 26.11
C SER A 375 20.39 16.83 27.40
N ILE A 376 21.46 16.05 27.32
CA ILE A 376 22.32 15.73 28.47
C ILE A 376 23.73 16.23 28.18
N ARG A 377 24.30 17.00 29.12
CA ARG A 377 25.69 17.46 29.08
C ARG A 377 26.54 16.66 30.04
N LEU A 378 27.68 16.16 29.58
CA LEU A 378 28.65 15.40 30.36
C LEU A 378 30.05 15.93 30.09
N SER A 379 30.93 15.91 31.08
CA SER A 379 32.35 16.18 30.86
C SER A 379 32.95 15.10 29.93
N ASN A 380 33.83 15.52 29.02
CA ASN A 380 34.54 14.57 28.18
C ASN A 380 35.59 13.83 29.02
N SER A 381 35.47 12.51 29.10
CA SER A 381 36.33 11.64 29.91
C SER A 381 37.75 11.44 29.37
N ASP A 382 38.09 12.03 28.21
CA ASP A 382 39.41 11.88 27.61
C ASP A 382 40.43 12.91 28.14
N GLU A 383 41.36 12.46 28.98
CA GLU A 383 42.39 13.30 29.59
C GLU A 383 43.20 14.13 28.58
N LYS A 384 43.52 13.57 27.39
CA LYS A 384 44.27 14.31 26.36
C LYS A 384 43.48 15.47 25.77
N SER A 385 42.15 15.36 25.77
CA SER A 385 41.31 16.47 25.33
C SER A 385 41.28 17.63 26.32
N ASN A 386 41.52 17.38 27.61
CA ASN A 386 41.64 18.45 28.61
C ASN A 386 42.88 19.32 28.36
N GLU A 387 43.96 18.75 27.83
CA GLU A 387 45.22 19.47 27.57
C GLU A 387 45.03 20.67 26.62
N PHE A 388 44.15 20.54 25.61
CA PHE A 388 43.89 21.64 24.65
C PHE A 388 42.52 22.31 24.82
N CYS A 389 41.55 21.68 25.49
CA CYS A 389 40.26 22.31 25.79
C CYS A 389 40.25 23.16 27.05
N GLY A 390 41.33 23.19 27.84
CA GLY A 390 41.56 24.19 28.90
C GLY A 390 40.43 24.33 29.93
N GLN A 391 39.47 25.24 29.68
CA GLN A 391 38.42 25.61 30.62
C GLN A 391 37.10 24.84 30.43
N LYS A 392 36.75 24.44 29.21
CA LYS A 392 35.48 23.76 28.93
C LYS A 392 35.72 22.58 28.01
N ASN A 393 35.39 21.39 28.48
CA ASN A 393 35.49 20.14 27.71
C ASN A 393 34.27 19.25 27.97
N GLU A 394 33.21 19.48 27.22
CA GLU A 394 31.89 18.87 27.46
C GLU A 394 31.30 18.29 26.18
N LEU A 395 30.58 17.19 26.32
CA LEU A 395 29.75 16.61 25.28
C LEU A 395 28.27 16.88 25.60
N GLU A 396 27.54 17.40 24.61
CA GLU A 396 26.10 17.68 24.71
C GLU A 396 25.33 16.77 23.76
N PHE A 397 24.63 15.78 24.32
CA PHE A 397 23.87 14.76 23.59
C PHE A 397 22.39 15.15 23.45
N TYR A 398 21.83 15.03 22.24
CA TYR A 398 20.44 15.40 21.93
C TYR A 398 19.54 14.16 21.81
N TRP A 399 19.18 13.56 22.94
CA TRP A 399 18.42 12.30 22.94
C TRP A 399 16.96 12.44 22.52
N LYS A 400 16.36 13.63 22.71
CA LYS A 400 14.97 13.93 22.33
C LYS A 400 14.68 13.67 20.84
N GLU A 401 15.70 13.69 19.99
CA GLU A 401 15.59 13.54 18.54
C GLU A 401 15.75 12.09 18.08
N VAL A 402 16.17 11.18 18.97
CA VAL A 402 16.47 9.78 18.62
C VAL A 402 15.21 8.95 18.70
N ASN A 403 14.81 8.37 17.58
CA ASN A 403 13.63 7.51 17.45
C ASN A 403 13.83 6.49 16.32
N LEU A 404 12.77 5.77 15.95
CA LEU A 404 12.82 4.74 14.91
C LEU A 404 13.01 5.33 13.52
N GLU A 405 12.42 6.49 13.26
CA GLU A 405 12.46 7.21 12.00
C GLU A 405 13.82 7.92 11.80
N GLU A 406 14.43 8.38 12.89
CA GLU A 406 15.75 9.00 12.96
C GLU A 406 16.56 8.34 14.08
N PRO A 407 17.14 7.14 13.84
CA PRO A 407 17.95 6.44 14.84
C PRO A 407 19.39 6.96 14.84
N THR A 408 19.52 8.29 14.93
CA THR A 408 20.80 9.00 14.95
C THR A 408 20.89 9.85 16.21
N LEU A 409 21.85 9.54 17.08
CA LEU A 409 22.18 10.39 18.21
C LEU A 409 23.12 11.51 17.77
N ARG A 410 22.61 12.74 17.73
CA ARG A 410 23.40 13.95 17.48
C ARG A 410 24.00 14.47 18.77
N PHE A 411 25.23 14.97 18.70
CA PHE A 411 25.88 15.61 19.84
C PHE A 411 26.94 16.62 19.43
N TYR A 412 27.19 17.61 20.30
CA TYR A 412 28.32 18.52 20.14
C TYR A 412 29.42 18.19 21.13
N TRP A 413 30.65 18.27 20.66
CA TRP A 413 31.79 18.44 21.55
C TRP A 413 32.13 19.93 21.68
N HIS A 414 31.96 20.45 22.89
CA HIS A 414 32.31 21.81 23.29
C HIS A 414 33.72 21.83 23.88
N CYS A 415 34.59 22.62 23.26
CA CYS A 415 35.98 22.82 23.66
C CYS A 415 36.23 24.33 23.73
N ASN A 416 36.27 24.90 24.94
CA ASN A 416 36.24 26.36 25.15
C ASN A 416 35.08 27.03 24.40
N SER A 417 35.41 27.90 23.44
CA SER A 417 34.44 28.64 22.61
C SER A 417 34.12 27.95 21.27
N VAL A 418 34.72 26.79 21.00
CA VAL A 418 34.56 26.02 19.77
C VAL A 418 33.62 24.84 20.00
N LYS A 419 32.79 24.55 19.00
CA LYS A 419 31.91 23.39 18.97
C LYS A 419 32.17 22.53 17.73
N LEU A 420 32.22 21.22 17.91
CA LEU A 420 32.37 20.24 16.84
C LEU A 420 31.15 19.31 16.82
N PRO A 421 30.34 19.31 15.74
CA PRO A 421 29.18 18.42 15.62
C PRO A 421 29.58 16.99 15.22
N LEU A 422 29.05 16.03 15.97
CA LEU A 422 29.24 14.59 15.78
C LEU A 422 27.90 13.86 15.80
N ILE A 423 27.87 12.67 15.20
CA ILE A 423 26.70 11.80 15.19
C ILE A 423 27.09 10.35 15.49
N ILE A 424 26.19 9.62 16.13
CA ILE A 424 26.21 8.15 16.19
C ILE A 424 24.98 7.67 15.43
N GLN A 425 25.21 7.07 14.27
CA GLN A 425 24.15 6.49 13.44
C GLN A 425 23.97 5.02 13.82
N MET A 426 22.82 4.64 14.38
CA MET A 426 22.55 3.25 14.77
C MET A 426 22.34 2.36 13.54
N ASP A 427 22.62 1.07 13.69
CA ASP A 427 22.51 0.08 12.61
C ASP A 427 21.05 -0.28 12.31
N GLN A 428 20.60 0.09 11.11
CA GLN A 428 19.24 -0.14 10.60
C GLN A 428 19.10 -1.43 9.76
N THR A 429 20.13 -2.29 9.70
CA THR A 429 20.10 -3.51 8.87
C THR A 429 18.99 -4.49 9.23
N ASN A 430 18.59 -4.54 10.50
CA ASN A 430 17.49 -5.39 10.96
C ASN A 430 16.57 -4.63 11.93
N PRO A 431 15.33 -4.30 11.50
CA PRO A 431 14.30 -3.70 12.36
C PRO A 431 14.10 -4.41 13.71
N MET A 432 14.16 -5.74 13.74
CA MET A 432 13.94 -6.52 14.96
C MET A 432 14.96 -6.19 16.05
N ASN A 433 16.16 -5.71 15.69
CA ASN A 433 17.20 -5.37 16.65
C ASN A 433 16.80 -4.22 17.59
N TYR A 434 15.80 -3.43 17.21
CA TYR A 434 15.32 -2.31 18.02
C TYR A 434 14.27 -2.69 19.05
N LEU A 435 13.87 -3.97 19.13
CA LEU A 435 12.92 -4.43 20.14
C LEU A 435 13.63 -4.95 21.38
N PHE A 436 13.02 -4.77 22.54
CA PHE A 436 13.48 -5.43 23.77
C PHE A 436 13.45 -6.96 23.66
N SER A 437 12.51 -7.52 22.91
CA SER A 437 12.38 -8.97 22.70
C SER A 437 13.47 -9.59 21.81
N SER A 438 14.36 -8.79 21.22
CA SER A 438 15.41 -9.27 20.30
C SER A 438 16.53 -10.07 20.97
N ASN A 439 16.51 -10.21 22.30
CA ASN A 439 17.58 -10.78 23.13
C ASN A 439 18.94 -10.06 22.94
N LEU A 440 18.96 -8.88 22.32
CA LEU A 440 20.16 -8.08 22.17
C LEU A 440 20.39 -7.25 23.43
N HIS A 441 21.57 -7.42 24.03
CA HIS A 441 22.01 -6.61 25.17
C HIS A 441 22.50 -5.22 24.77
N PHE A 442 22.68 -4.96 23.47
CA PHE A 442 23.14 -3.67 22.96
C PHE A 442 22.68 -3.39 21.52
N LEU A 443 22.64 -2.11 21.16
CA LEU A 443 22.54 -1.65 19.78
C LEU A 443 23.91 -1.25 19.25
N ASN A 444 24.18 -1.56 17.99
CA ASN A 444 25.37 -1.06 17.30
C ASN A 444 25.08 0.28 16.63
N GLY A 445 26.10 1.12 16.53
CA GLY A 445 26.10 2.34 15.76
C GLY A 445 27.49 2.72 15.29
N LYS A 446 27.57 3.71 14.40
CA LYS A 446 28.83 4.21 13.85
C LYS A 446 28.99 5.68 14.19
N LEU A 447 30.12 6.02 14.82
CA LEU A 447 30.49 7.40 15.10
C LEU A 447 30.99 8.09 13.82
N LYS A 448 30.44 9.27 13.51
CA LYS A 448 30.81 10.09 12.34
C LYS A 448 30.83 11.56 12.69
N PHE A 449 31.43 12.36 11.82
CA PHE A 449 31.15 13.79 11.79
C PHE A 449 29.75 14.05 11.24
N ALA A 450 29.07 15.07 11.75
CA ALA A 450 27.74 15.44 11.22
C ALA A 450 27.80 16.06 9.81
N SER A 451 28.97 16.57 9.41
CA SER A 451 29.21 17.16 8.10
C SER A 451 30.23 16.34 7.32
N GLN A 452 29.97 16.12 6.03
CA GLN A 452 30.94 15.50 5.11
C GLN A 452 32.21 16.34 4.91
N ASN A 453 32.14 17.65 5.17
CA ASN A 453 33.25 18.59 5.07
C ASN A 453 33.70 19.05 6.46
N ALA A 454 33.82 18.14 7.43
CA ALA A 454 34.14 18.49 8.81
C ALA A 454 35.51 19.17 8.97
N ASP A 455 36.41 18.98 8.02
CA ASP A 455 37.73 19.63 7.91
C ASP A 455 37.68 21.06 7.38
N LYS A 456 36.55 21.51 6.82
CA LYS A 456 36.36 22.90 6.40
C LYS A 456 35.96 23.75 7.61
N VAL A 457 36.92 24.55 8.08
CA VAL A 457 36.70 25.46 9.20
C VAL A 457 35.75 26.58 8.82
N ASN A 458 34.88 26.98 9.73
CA ASN A 458 34.03 28.16 9.55
C ASN A 458 34.91 29.44 9.55
N PRO A 459 34.95 30.21 8.44
CA PRO A 459 35.81 31.39 8.34
C PRO A 459 35.39 32.53 9.28
N LYS A 460 34.19 32.45 9.88
CA LYS A 460 33.72 33.43 10.88
C LYS A 460 34.34 33.24 12.27
N LEU A 461 35.04 32.14 12.52
CA LEU A 461 35.76 31.91 13.78
C LEU A 461 37.05 32.75 13.82
N SER A 462 37.49 33.16 15.00
CA SER A 462 38.83 33.77 15.19
C SER A 462 39.93 32.79 14.78
N ALA A 463 41.10 33.29 14.37
CA ALA A 463 42.21 32.43 13.94
C ALA A 463 42.58 31.35 14.99
N GLU A 464 42.58 31.72 16.26
CA GLU A 464 42.80 30.78 17.38
C GLU A 464 41.74 29.69 17.45
N ASN A 465 40.46 30.05 17.30
CA ASN A 465 39.35 29.10 17.29
C ASN A 465 39.34 28.22 16.04
N GLN A 466 39.84 28.72 14.91
CA GLN A 466 40.02 27.92 13.71
C GLN A 466 41.07 26.83 13.91
N VAL A 467 42.20 27.16 14.54
CA VAL A 467 43.24 26.20 14.91
C VAL A 467 42.70 25.16 15.90
N LEU A 468 42.00 25.61 16.95
CA LEU A 468 41.41 24.71 17.94
C LEU A 468 40.38 23.76 17.31
N TYR A 469 39.54 24.25 16.41
CA TYR A 469 38.59 23.41 15.67
C TYR A 469 39.29 22.31 14.86
N LEU A 470 40.36 22.64 14.12
CA LEU A 470 41.13 21.66 13.35
C LEU A 470 41.85 20.66 14.26
N GLN A 471 42.36 21.11 15.41
CA GLN A 471 42.93 20.21 16.42
C GLN A 471 41.89 19.20 16.91
N MET A 472 40.66 19.63 17.21
CA MET A 472 39.56 18.73 17.58
C MET A 472 39.23 17.72 16.47
N VAL A 473 39.12 18.18 15.22
CA VAL A 473 38.83 17.30 14.06
C VAL A 473 39.90 16.24 13.89
N ASN A 474 41.18 16.64 13.93
CA ASN A 474 42.30 15.70 13.82
C ASN A 474 42.33 14.73 14.99
N TYR A 475 42.02 15.21 16.21
CA TYR A 475 41.93 14.36 17.39
C TYR A 475 40.90 13.24 17.22
N VAL A 476 39.69 13.56 16.74
CA VAL A 476 38.65 12.57 16.45
C VAL A 476 39.12 11.58 15.39
N LYS A 477 39.71 12.04 14.28
CA LYS A 477 40.23 11.14 13.22
C LYS A 477 41.31 10.20 13.74
N ASP A 478 42.22 10.69 14.58
CA ASP A 478 43.37 9.93 15.04
C ASP A 478 43.03 8.95 16.17
N ASN A 479 42.05 9.27 17.03
CA ASN A 479 41.77 8.49 18.23
C ASN A 479 40.42 7.76 18.20
N TYR A 480 39.43 8.35 17.52
CA TYR A 480 38.07 7.81 17.51
C TYR A 480 37.72 7.08 16.23
N PHE A 481 38.42 7.28 15.11
CA PHE A 481 38.17 6.55 13.86
C PHE A 481 39.21 5.43 13.63
N TYR A 482 38.77 4.31 13.08
CA TYR A 482 39.65 3.21 12.70
C TYR A 482 40.42 3.58 11.42
N ARG A 483 41.75 3.39 11.40
CA ARG A 483 42.63 3.74 10.26
C ARG A 483 42.46 5.18 9.75
N LYS A 484 42.09 6.13 10.60
CA LYS A 484 41.87 7.56 10.27
C LYS A 484 40.78 7.87 9.22
N THR A 485 40.08 6.85 8.72
CA THR A 485 39.09 6.98 7.63
C THR A 485 37.85 6.10 7.80
N MET A 486 37.94 5.02 8.58
CA MET A 486 36.82 4.11 8.83
C MET A 486 36.12 4.48 10.13
N GLU A 487 34.82 4.71 10.05
CA GLU A 487 33.93 4.96 11.17
C GLU A 487 34.12 3.88 12.25
N LYS A 488 34.15 4.27 13.52
CA LYS A 488 34.31 3.32 14.64
C LYS A 488 32.95 2.93 15.17
N GLU A 489 32.83 1.64 15.43
CA GLU A 489 31.62 1.05 15.99
C GLU A 489 31.46 1.42 17.46
N VAL A 490 30.29 1.91 17.81
CA VAL A 490 29.83 2.27 19.16
C VAL A 490 28.70 1.31 19.53
N ARG A 491 28.68 0.86 20.78
CA ARG A 491 27.61 0.05 21.36
C ARG A 491 26.85 0.86 22.39
N LEU A 492 25.52 0.76 22.34
CA LEU A 492 24.61 1.25 23.37
C LEU A 492 24.07 0.04 24.12
N TYR A 493 24.65 -0.27 25.27
CA TYR A 493 24.20 -1.32 26.16
C TYR A 493 22.98 -0.87 26.96
N LEU A 494 22.01 -1.77 27.09
CA LEU A 494 20.79 -1.57 27.88
C LEU A 494 20.97 -2.36 29.18
N ASP A 495 21.49 -1.70 30.21
CA ASP A 495 21.90 -2.34 31.45
C ASP A 495 20.74 -2.26 32.48
N GLY A 496 20.24 -3.43 32.92
CA GLY A 496 19.12 -3.59 33.87
C GLY A 496 19.51 -3.86 35.33
N GLY A 497 20.79 -3.65 35.69
CA GLY A 497 21.27 -3.97 37.03
C GLY A 497 21.13 -5.47 37.36
N ASN A 498 20.35 -5.78 38.40
CA ASN A 498 20.10 -7.16 38.85
C ASN A 498 18.83 -7.79 38.25
N ASP A 499 18.02 -7.02 37.53
CA ASP A 499 16.76 -7.48 36.96
C ASP A 499 16.79 -7.36 35.44
N ALA A 500 16.80 -8.50 34.75
CA ALA A 500 16.82 -8.54 33.29
C ALA A 500 15.52 -8.01 32.65
N SER A 501 14.45 -7.81 33.43
CA SER A 501 13.19 -7.25 32.96
C SER A 501 13.10 -5.72 33.04
N HIS A 502 14.16 -5.07 33.49
CA HIS A 502 14.25 -3.62 33.65
C HIS A 502 15.46 -3.03 32.91
N ILE A 503 15.39 -1.73 32.60
CA ILE A 503 16.52 -0.98 32.03
C ILE A 503 16.69 0.26 32.86
N ASP A 504 17.73 0.27 33.69
CA ASP A 504 18.06 1.40 34.57
C ASP A 504 18.90 2.42 33.83
N THR A 505 19.86 1.93 33.04
CA THR A 505 20.87 2.78 32.41
C THR A 505 21.19 2.37 30.99
N ILE A 506 21.53 3.37 30.18
CA ILE A 506 22.02 3.19 28.83
C ILE A 506 23.51 3.52 28.86
N ARG A 507 24.35 2.53 28.61
CA ARG A 507 25.81 2.69 28.60
C ARG A 507 26.31 2.71 27.17
N MET A 508 26.99 3.78 26.80
CA MET A 508 27.55 3.99 25.47
C MET A 508 29.07 3.89 25.50
N GLU A 509 29.65 3.02 24.66
CA GLU A 509 31.10 2.85 24.55
C GLU A 509 31.53 2.29 23.17
N PHE A 510 32.82 2.32 22.85
CA PHE A 510 33.31 1.71 21.61
C PHE A 510 33.25 0.17 21.63
N ALA A 511 32.87 -0.44 20.50
CA ALA A 511 32.74 -1.90 20.36
C ALA A 511 34.08 -2.65 20.47
N TYR A 512 35.15 -2.09 19.88
CA TYR A 512 36.51 -2.65 19.94
C TYR A 512 37.42 -1.74 20.76
N LEU A 513 37.92 -2.31 21.84
CA LEU A 513 38.26 -1.55 23.02
C LEU A 513 39.72 -1.05 23.10
N GLY A 514 40.67 -1.68 22.37
CA GLY A 514 42.10 -1.28 22.36
C GLY A 514 42.65 -0.87 23.74
N ASN A 515 43.57 0.10 23.76
CA ASN A 515 44.05 0.76 24.99
C ASN A 515 43.12 1.91 25.47
N SER A 516 41.96 2.09 24.84
CA SER A 516 41.08 3.26 25.03
C SER A 516 39.86 2.99 25.95
N LYS A 517 39.80 1.81 26.61
CA LYS A 517 38.64 1.30 27.37
C LYS A 517 37.95 2.30 28.33
N LYS A 518 38.68 3.28 28.86
CA LYS A 518 38.15 4.24 29.84
C LYS A 518 37.81 5.63 29.26
N ARG A 519 38.17 5.91 27.99
CA ARG A 519 38.17 7.29 27.45
C ARG A 519 36.85 7.73 26.82
N PHE A 520 36.07 6.78 26.29
CA PHE A 520 34.78 7.05 25.65
C PHE A 520 33.74 6.07 26.20
N ARG A 521 33.32 6.31 27.45
CA ARG A 521 32.26 5.56 28.11
C ARG A 521 31.36 6.55 28.83
N TYR A 522 30.09 6.59 28.45
CA TYR A 522 29.09 7.47 29.04
C TYR A 522 27.88 6.65 29.46
N THR A 523 27.33 6.96 30.63
CA THR A 523 26.12 6.31 31.15
C THR A 523 25.02 7.36 31.24
N PHE A 524 23.84 7.01 30.75
CA PHE A 524 22.66 7.86 30.73
C PHE A 524 21.53 7.18 31.51
N PRO A 525 20.69 7.93 32.22
CA PRO A 525 19.50 7.38 32.86
C PRO A 525 18.46 6.98 31.81
N ALA A 526 17.74 5.89 32.03
CA ALA A 526 16.52 5.58 31.29
C ALA A 526 15.35 6.44 31.80
N VAL A 527 14.37 6.74 30.92
CA VAL A 527 13.21 7.61 31.27
C VAL A 527 12.02 6.82 31.82
N LYS A 528 11.95 5.54 31.50
CA LYS A 528 10.93 4.60 31.97
C LYS A 528 11.58 3.24 32.20
N ASP A 529 11.03 2.48 33.15
CA ASP A 529 11.23 1.04 33.20
C ASP A 529 10.71 0.45 31.90
N GLY A 530 11.61 -0.02 31.04
CA GLY A 530 11.26 -0.83 29.89
C GLY A 530 10.75 -2.17 30.39
N PHE A 531 9.45 -2.28 30.67
CA PHE A 531 8.87 -3.53 31.16
C PHE A 531 9.04 -4.61 30.09
N TYR A 532 9.90 -5.59 30.37
CA TYR A 532 9.89 -6.85 29.63
C TYR A 532 8.68 -7.65 30.09
N GLY A 533 7.67 -7.76 29.23
CA GLY A 533 6.70 -8.83 29.36
C GLY A 533 7.37 -10.17 29.03
N SER A 534 8.13 -10.74 29.96
CA SER A 534 8.50 -12.14 29.92
C SER A 534 7.34 -12.98 30.46
N GLY A 535 6.68 -13.77 29.60
CA GLY A 535 5.91 -14.92 30.04
C GLY A 535 4.56 -15.14 29.34
N ILE A 536 4.59 -16.08 28.38
CA ILE A 536 3.51 -16.96 27.87
C ILE A 536 2.55 -16.36 26.84
#